data_AF-A0A9K3GF63-F1
#
_entry.id   AF-A0A9K3GF63-F1
#
_cell.length_a   1.000
_cell.length_b   1.000
_cell.length_c   1.000
_cell.angle_alpha   90.00
_cell.angle_beta   90.00
_cell.angle_gamma   90.00
#
_symmetry.space_group_name_H-M   'P 1'
#
loop_
_entity.id
_entity.type
_entity.pdbx_description
1 polymer ?
#
loop_
_entity_poly.entity_id
_entity_poly.type
_entity_poly.pdbx_seq_one_letter_code
_entity_poly.pdbx_strand_id
1 'polypeptide(L)'
;FNDRSVLENHHAKLGLGLIENSGLIMHFSDVEKRMFSLLFVDLVIETDPSKNYEFTRRNLNLCRDVTRQEWHRYSGALPVYKKDPAEKEVAATRFSLLALIIKLADLSNPFRPNEVSRLFAECVMREFFRQGEQEKLYNHSLELPAHMDRYMYPANMYTCQISFIRGLVLPLLKLYADVVQALGDCLPGDGVPLLTIERERSRCLRVSHDSLIHDIYRNLNLNLSGWEDSRQDFQDYERGRKRYEKKKRH
;
A
#
# COMPACT_ATOMS: atom_id res chain seq x y z
N PHE A 1 13.34 4.47 17.42
CA PHE A 1 12.06 3.73 17.47
C PHE A 1 12.28 2.20 17.45
N ASN A 2 13.33 1.69 18.12
CA ASN A 2 13.67 0.25 18.20
C ASN A 2 13.57 -0.51 16.86
N ASP A 3 14.05 0.11 15.78
CA ASP A 3 14.06 -0.42 14.40
C ASP A 3 12.72 -0.91 13.85
N ARG A 4 11.59 -0.43 14.39
CA ARG A 4 10.24 -0.75 13.92
C ARG A 4 9.57 0.51 13.39
N SER A 5 9.17 0.49 12.12
CA SER A 5 8.44 1.58 11.45
C SER A 5 9.03 2.95 11.77
N VAL A 6 10.34 3.10 11.52
CA VAL A 6 11.14 4.23 12.03
C VAL A 6 10.64 5.56 11.47
N LEU A 7 10.35 5.61 10.17
CA LEU A 7 9.84 6.80 9.49
C LEU A 7 8.41 7.09 9.91
N GLU A 8 7.56 6.07 10.00
CA GLU A 8 6.15 6.24 10.36
C GLU A 8 6.00 6.74 11.80
N ASN A 9 6.80 6.22 12.74
CA ASN A 9 6.83 6.73 14.11
C ASN A 9 7.31 8.19 14.15
N HIS A 10 8.29 8.56 13.31
CA HIS A 10 8.74 9.94 13.20
C HIS A 10 7.61 10.85 12.67
N HIS A 11 6.94 10.45 11.58
CA HIS A 11 5.82 11.16 10.99
C HIS A 11 4.66 11.33 11.98
N ALA A 12 4.31 10.26 12.71
CA ALA A 12 3.25 10.29 13.70
C ALA A 12 3.57 11.28 14.84
N LYS A 13 4.79 11.23 15.39
CA LYS A 13 5.23 12.14 16.46
C LYS A 13 5.23 13.60 16.01
N LEU A 14 5.80 13.88 14.84
CA LEU A 14 5.88 15.24 14.31
C LEU A 14 4.49 15.78 13.97
N GLY A 15 3.68 15.00 13.26
CA GLY A 15 2.33 15.38 12.86
C GLY A 15 1.43 15.67 14.06
N LEU A 16 1.48 14.84 15.10
CA LEU A 16 0.70 15.05 16.31
C LEU A 16 1.10 16.34 17.03
N GLY A 17 2.41 16.59 17.17
CA GLY A 17 2.90 17.84 17.77
C GLY A 17 2.47 19.08 17.00
N LEU A 18 2.44 19.03 15.67
CA LEU A 18 1.91 20.13 14.85
C LEU A 18 0.41 20.34 15.06
N ILE A 19 -0.38 19.26 15.14
CA ILE A 19 -1.82 19.33 15.37
C ILE A 19 -2.11 19.94 16.74
N GLU A 20 -1.41 19.50 17.79
CA GLU A 20 -1.56 20.04 19.16
C GLU A 20 -1.20 21.53 19.22
N ASN A 21 -0.08 21.93 18.61
CA ASN A 21 0.39 23.32 18.60
C ASN A 21 -0.50 24.24 17.74
N SER A 22 -1.18 23.71 16.73
CA SER A 22 -2.07 24.50 15.86
C SER A 22 -3.39 24.91 16.52
N GLY A 23 -3.76 24.26 17.63
CA GLY A 23 -5.08 24.45 18.24
C GLY A 23 -6.23 23.75 17.50
N LEU A 24 -5.97 22.98 16.44
CA LEU A 24 -7.02 22.31 15.63
C LEU A 24 -7.96 21.43 16.47
N ILE A 25 -7.41 20.76 17.48
CA ILE A 25 -8.17 19.89 18.39
C ILE A 25 -8.39 20.52 19.77
N MET A 26 -8.27 21.85 19.90
CA MET A 26 -8.36 22.53 21.21
C MET A 26 -9.71 22.33 21.89
N HIS A 27 -10.78 22.24 21.10
CA HIS A 27 -12.17 22.06 21.56
C HIS A 27 -12.52 20.61 21.93
N PHE A 28 -11.63 19.65 21.63
CA PHE A 28 -11.84 18.27 22.04
C PHE A 28 -11.66 18.14 23.56
N SER A 29 -12.50 17.33 24.19
CA SER A 29 -12.28 16.86 25.56
C SER A 29 -10.97 16.08 25.67
N ASP A 30 -10.44 15.92 26.88
CA ASP A 30 -9.20 15.15 27.10
C ASP A 30 -9.31 13.70 26.63
N VAL A 31 -10.50 13.11 26.74
CA VAL A 31 -10.80 11.78 26.21
C VAL A 31 -10.71 11.80 24.69
N GLU A 32 -11.39 12.72 24.01
CA GLU A 32 -11.36 12.82 22.54
C GLU A 32 -9.95 13.08 22.00
N LYS A 33 -9.17 13.95 22.66
CA LYS A 33 -7.75 14.19 22.30
C LYS A 33 -6.96 12.89 22.38
N ARG A 34 -7.05 12.17 23.49
CA ARG A 34 -6.37 10.87 23.66
C ARG A 34 -6.80 9.86 22.60
N MET A 35 -8.09 9.77 22.32
CA MET A 35 -8.67 8.87 21.33
C MET A 35 -8.18 9.21 19.92
N PHE A 36 -8.17 10.49 19.57
CA PHE A 36 -7.64 11.00 18.31
C PHE A 36 -6.15 10.66 18.17
N SER A 37 -5.34 10.97 19.19
CA SER A 37 -3.89 10.74 19.15
C SER A 37 -3.55 9.26 18.95
N LEU A 38 -4.25 8.36 19.65
CA LEU A 38 -4.07 6.91 19.48
C LEU A 38 -4.42 6.47 18.06
N LEU A 39 -5.60 6.85 17.57
CA LEU A 39 -6.05 6.48 16.23
C LEU A 39 -5.13 7.05 15.14
N PHE A 40 -4.71 8.31 15.26
CA PHE A 40 -3.80 8.97 14.34
C PHE A 40 -2.47 8.24 14.25
N VAL A 41 -1.86 7.94 15.41
CA VAL A 41 -0.60 7.19 15.46
C VAL A 41 -0.77 5.82 14.84
N ASP A 42 -1.78 5.04 15.25
CA ASP A 42 -1.97 3.68 14.76
C ASP A 42 -2.20 3.64 13.23
N LEU A 43 -2.94 4.60 12.68
CA LEU A 43 -3.18 4.70 11.23
C LEU A 43 -1.92 5.10 10.45
N VAL A 44 -1.11 6.02 10.96
CA VAL A 44 0.18 6.37 10.33
C VAL A 44 1.14 5.17 10.39
N ILE A 45 1.14 4.41 11.48
CA ILE A 45 1.95 3.21 11.60
C ILE A 45 1.54 2.12 10.59
N GLU A 46 0.26 2.08 10.19
CA GLU A 46 -0.23 1.16 9.15
C GLU A 46 0.21 1.57 7.73
N THR A 47 0.73 2.77 7.48
CA THR A 47 1.27 3.14 6.16
C THR A 47 2.62 2.51 5.87
N ASP A 48 3.28 1.91 6.87
CA ASP A 48 4.52 1.16 6.68
C ASP A 48 4.32 0.04 5.63
N PRO A 49 4.97 0.12 4.45
CA PRO A 49 4.77 -0.83 3.38
C PRO A 49 5.25 -2.24 3.75
N SER A 50 6.18 -2.39 4.71
CA SER A 50 6.65 -3.70 5.19
C SER A 50 5.55 -4.50 5.89
N LYS A 51 4.55 -3.81 6.45
CA LYS A 51 3.39 -4.44 7.11
C LYS A 51 2.28 -4.83 6.15
N ASN A 52 2.35 -4.42 4.89
CA ASN A 52 1.24 -4.59 3.94
C ASN A 52 0.83 -6.05 3.72
N TYR A 53 1.81 -6.95 3.67
CA TYR A 53 1.54 -8.39 3.54
C TYR A 53 0.82 -8.96 4.78
N GLU A 54 1.29 -8.59 5.98
CA GLU A 54 0.64 -9.02 7.22
C GLU A 54 -0.76 -8.43 7.34
N PHE A 55 -0.94 -7.16 6.97
CA PHE A 55 -2.22 -6.47 6.94
C PHE A 55 -3.24 -7.16 6.03
N THR A 56 -2.86 -7.47 4.79
CA THR A 56 -3.77 -8.14 3.85
C THR A 56 -4.10 -9.55 4.33
N ARG A 57 -3.11 -10.30 4.84
CA ARG A 57 -3.31 -11.64 5.39
C ARG A 57 -4.24 -11.66 6.61
N ARG A 58 -4.05 -10.75 7.58
CA ARG A 58 -4.88 -10.70 8.81
C ARG A 58 -6.32 -10.29 8.53
N ASN A 59 -6.55 -9.57 7.43
CA ASN A 59 -7.86 -9.04 7.05
C ASN A 59 -8.50 -9.78 5.86
N LEU A 60 -8.04 -10.96 5.46
CA LEU A 60 -8.62 -11.71 4.32
C LEU A 60 -10.12 -11.96 4.45
N ASN A 61 -10.63 -12.05 5.69
CA ASN A 61 -12.04 -12.29 5.98
C ASN A 61 -12.80 -11.01 6.36
N LEU A 62 -12.21 -9.81 6.19
CA LEU A 62 -12.85 -8.56 6.61
C LEU A 62 -14.21 -8.33 5.95
N CYS A 63 -14.41 -8.81 4.72
CA CYS A 63 -15.69 -8.78 4.03
C CYS A 63 -16.77 -9.69 4.65
N ARG A 64 -16.38 -10.70 5.43
CA ARG A 64 -17.30 -11.53 6.23
C ARG A 64 -17.69 -10.85 7.53
N ASP A 65 -16.76 -10.10 8.11
CA ASP A 65 -16.98 -9.36 9.35
C ASP A 65 -17.79 -8.07 9.10
N VAL A 66 -17.78 -7.57 7.86
CA VAL A 66 -18.46 -6.33 7.46
C VAL A 66 -19.52 -6.66 6.41
N THR A 67 -20.69 -7.09 6.88
CA THR A 67 -21.84 -7.39 6.03
C THR A 67 -22.85 -6.24 5.99
N ARG A 68 -23.67 -6.19 4.93
CA ARG A 68 -24.83 -5.31 4.82
C ARG A 68 -25.72 -5.31 6.08
N GLN A 69 -25.95 -6.48 6.67
CA GLN A 69 -26.81 -6.63 7.84
C GLN A 69 -26.19 -6.02 9.09
N GLU A 70 -24.86 -6.04 9.19
CA GLU A 70 -24.12 -5.60 10.39
C GLU A 70 -23.55 -4.18 10.27
N TRP A 71 -23.66 -3.53 9.11
CA TRP A 71 -23.15 -2.18 8.87
C TRP A 71 -23.55 -1.16 9.94
N HIS A 72 -24.77 -1.26 10.47
CA HIS A 72 -25.28 -0.39 11.54
C HIS A 72 -24.41 -0.41 12.81
N ARG A 73 -23.69 -1.51 13.09
CA ARG A 73 -22.73 -1.62 14.20
C ARG A 73 -21.47 -0.75 13.97
N TYR A 74 -21.15 -0.47 12.72
CA TYR A 74 -19.94 0.22 12.28
C TYR A 74 -20.18 1.66 11.79
N SER A 75 -21.43 2.07 11.57
CA SER A 75 -21.78 3.37 10.95
C SER A 75 -22.08 4.53 11.94
N GLY A 76 -21.92 4.32 13.24
CA GLY A 76 -22.21 5.32 14.30
C GLY A 76 -20.99 6.11 14.82
N ALA A 77 -21.25 7.04 15.76
CA ALA A 77 -20.23 7.80 16.49
C ALA A 77 -19.28 6.86 17.23
N LEU A 78 -17.98 7.01 16.97
CA LEU A 78 -16.92 6.05 17.31
C LEU A 78 -16.85 5.69 18.81
N PRO A 79 -17.11 4.44 19.22
CA PRO A 79 -16.67 3.97 20.53
C PRO A 79 -15.19 3.56 20.41
N VAL A 80 -14.24 4.45 20.73
CA VAL A 80 -12.81 4.13 20.51
C VAL A 80 -12.20 3.27 21.61
N TYR A 81 -12.82 3.09 22.76
CA TYR A 81 -12.32 2.11 23.74
C TYR A 81 -13.39 1.77 24.75
N LYS A 82 -13.84 0.51 24.79
CA LYS A 82 -14.73 0.04 25.85
C LYS A 82 -14.38 -1.38 26.29
N LYS A 83 -14.83 -1.72 27.50
CA LYS A 83 -14.44 -2.95 28.20
C LYS A 83 -15.13 -4.20 27.65
N ASP A 84 -16.27 -4.04 26.99
CA ASP A 84 -17.04 -5.16 26.44
C ASP A 84 -16.29 -5.84 25.29
N PRO A 85 -16.07 -7.17 25.34
CA PRO A 85 -15.51 -7.94 24.23
C PRO A 85 -16.19 -7.70 22.87
N ALA A 86 -17.51 -7.56 22.82
CA ALA A 86 -18.24 -7.34 21.58
C ALA A 86 -17.96 -5.95 20.97
N GLU A 87 -17.78 -4.93 21.81
CA GLU A 87 -17.43 -3.58 21.35
C GLU A 87 -15.96 -3.48 20.88
N LYS A 88 -15.07 -4.31 21.43
CA LYS A 88 -13.67 -4.39 20.98
C LYS A 88 -13.54 -4.95 19.56
N GLU A 89 -14.32 -5.97 19.23
CA GLU A 89 -14.37 -6.53 17.88
C GLU A 89 -14.84 -5.48 16.88
N VAL A 90 -15.91 -4.76 17.23
CA VAL A 90 -16.41 -3.65 16.40
C VAL A 90 -15.33 -2.58 16.18
N ALA A 91 -14.63 -2.17 17.23
CA ALA A 91 -13.55 -1.19 17.14
C ALA A 91 -12.38 -1.69 16.27
N ALA A 92 -11.99 -2.96 16.39
CA ALA A 92 -10.93 -3.57 15.59
C ALA A 92 -11.29 -3.61 14.10
N THR A 93 -12.53 -4.02 13.77
CA THR A 93 -13.03 -4.04 12.39
C THR A 93 -13.04 -2.63 11.78
N ARG A 94 -13.52 -1.63 12.54
CA ARG A 94 -13.48 -0.22 12.09
C ARG A 94 -12.06 0.28 11.84
N PHE A 95 -11.12 -0.06 12.73
CA PHE A 95 -9.72 0.27 12.53
C PHE A 95 -9.16 -0.36 11.26
N SER A 96 -9.43 -1.65 11.01
CA SER A 96 -9.02 -2.33 9.78
C SER A 96 -9.60 -1.68 8.52
N LEU A 97 -10.85 -1.20 8.55
CA LEU A 97 -11.46 -0.45 7.44
C LEU A 97 -10.74 0.88 7.20
N LEU A 98 -10.48 1.66 8.26
CA LEU A 98 -9.77 2.94 8.17
C LEU A 98 -8.33 2.75 7.66
N ALA A 99 -7.63 1.76 8.18
CA ALA A 99 -6.28 1.40 7.76
C ALA A 99 -6.25 0.96 6.29
N LEU A 100 -7.22 0.16 5.83
CA LEU A 100 -7.34 -0.22 4.42
C LEU A 100 -7.48 1.00 3.51
N ILE A 101 -8.34 1.96 3.89
CA ILE A 101 -8.56 3.20 3.12
C ILE A 101 -7.29 4.04 3.06
N ILE A 102 -6.63 4.27 4.19
CA ILE A 102 -5.39 5.06 4.25
C ILE A 102 -4.26 4.41 3.44
N LYS A 103 -4.10 3.08 3.55
CA LYS A 103 -3.10 2.34 2.77
C LYS A 103 -3.37 2.43 1.27
N LEU A 104 -4.63 2.36 0.84
CA LEU A 104 -4.99 2.54 -0.57
C LEU A 104 -4.75 3.98 -1.04
N ALA A 105 -5.00 4.97 -0.19
CA ALA A 105 -4.74 6.38 -0.50
C ALA A 105 -3.24 6.63 -0.71
N ASP A 106 -2.39 6.12 0.18
CA ASP A 106 -0.94 6.22 0.11
C ASP A 106 -0.36 5.53 -1.14
N LEU A 107 -0.93 4.38 -1.51
CA LEU A 107 -0.51 3.60 -2.67
C LEU A 107 -1.32 3.93 -3.94
N SER A 108 -1.98 5.09 -3.99
CA SER A 108 -2.96 5.40 -5.04
C SER A 108 -2.38 5.83 -6.38
N ASN A 109 -1.07 6.05 -6.48
CA ASN A 109 -0.40 6.60 -7.66
C ASN A 109 -0.70 5.83 -8.97
N PRO A 110 -0.76 4.50 -9.00
CA PRO A 110 -1.12 3.73 -10.21
C PRO A 110 -2.56 3.94 -10.70
N PHE A 111 -3.47 4.42 -9.84
CA PHE A 111 -4.88 4.68 -10.20
C PHE A 111 -5.09 6.08 -10.80
N ARG A 112 -4.06 6.94 -10.80
CA ARG A 112 -4.15 8.28 -11.37
C ARG A 112 -4.15 8.23 -12.91
N PRO A 113 -4.57 9.31 -13.60
CA PRO A 113 -4.34 9.47 -15.04
C PRO A 113 -2.91 9.07 -15.44
N ASN A 114 -2.73 8.41 -16.60
CA ASN A 114 -1.45 7.76 -16.95
C ASN A 114 -0.26 8.72 -16.89
N GLU A 115 -0.45 9.95 -17.37
CA GLU A 115 0.56 11.02 -17.30
C GLU A 115 0.94 11.37 -15.86
N VAL A 116 -0.04 11.49 -14.97
CA VAL A 116 0.17 11.78 -13.55
C VAL A 116 0.83 10.60 -12.83
N SER A 117 0.36 9.38 -13.10
CA SER A 117 0.93 8.16 -12.55
C SER A 117 2.40 8.01 -12.92
N ARG A 118 2.75 8.31 -14.18
CA ARG A 118 4.13 8.32 -14.67
C ARG A 118 4.98 9.35 -13.94
N LEU A 119 4.48 10.57 -13.74
CA LEU A 119 5.21 11.60 -12.99
C LEU A 119 5.53 11.15 -11.56
N PHE A 120 4.57 10.51 -10.86
CA PHE A 120 4.82 9.93 -9.55
C PHE A 120 5.87 8.82 -9.58
N ALA A 121 5.80 7.91 -10.57
CA ALA A 121 6.80 6.86 -10.73
C ALA A 121 8.20 7.45 -10.94
N GLU A 122 8.34 8.46 -11.79
CA GLU A 122 9.60 9.16 -12.03
C GLU A 122 10.10 9.90 -10.78
N CYS A 123 9.23 10.52 -9.99
CA CYS A 123 9.58 11.12 -8.69
C CYS A 123 10.19 10.10 -7.74
N VAL A 124 9.52 8.95 -7.55
CA VAL A 124 9.97 7.88 -6.67
C VAL A 124 11.31 7.30 -7.14
N MET A 125 11.48 7.07 -8.45
CA MET A 125 12.76 6.58 -8.97
C MET A 125 13.90 7.58 -8.74
N ARG A 126 13.65 8.89 -8.91
CA ARG A 126 14.66 9.92 -8.60
C ARG A 126 15.06 9.90 -7.13
N GLU A 127 14.13 9.62 -6.22
CA GLU A 127 14.42 9.49 -4.79
C GLU A 127 15.29 8.26 -4.51
N PHE A 128 14.95 7.09 -5.08
CA PHE A 128 15.77 5.87 -4.97
C PHE A 128 17.17 6.06 -5.54
N PHE A 129 17.32 6.75 -6.66
CA PHE A 129 18.62 7.04 -7.25
C PHE A 129 19.47 7.95 -6.36
N ARG A 130 18.86 8.99 -5.77
CA ARG A 130 19.56 9.86 -4.82
C ARG A 130 20.04 9.10 -3.59
N GLN A 131 19.21 8.21 -3.06
CA GLN A 131 19.61 7.34 -1.96
C GLN A 131 20.77 6.43 -2.37
N GLY A 132 20.69 5.76 -3.53
CA GLY A 132 21.78 4.92 -4.02
C GLY A 132 23.09 5.66 -4.24
N GLU A 133 23.03 6.88 -4.77
CA GLU A 133 24.21 7.75 -4.90
C GLU A 133 24.82 8.08 -3.54
N GLN A 134 24.00 8.46 -2.55
CA GLN A 134 24.48 8.71 -1.19
C GLN A 134 25.11 7.47 -0.57
N GLU A 135 24.48 6.30 -0.70
CA GLU A 135 25.02 5.05 -0.18
C GLU A 135 26.37 4.68 -0.82
N LYS A 136 26.54 4.87 -2.14
CA LYS A 136 27.83 4.72 -2.84
C LYS A 136 28.88 5.72 -2.39
N LEU A 137 28.49 6.93 -1.98
CA LEU A 137 29.44 7.93 -1.46
C LEU A 137 29.96 7.55 -0.06
N TYR A 138 29.10 7.00 0.79
CA TYR A 138 29.51 6.53 2.13
C TYR A 138 30.29 5.21 2.08
N ASN A 139 29.98 4.34 1.11
CA ASN A 139 30.68 3.09 0.91
C ASN A 139 30.84 2.80 -0.59
N HIS A 140 32.01 3.15 -1.13
CA HIS A 140 32.33 2.99 -2.56
C HIS A 140 32.28 1.53 -3.05
N SER A 141 32.41 0.56 -2.14
CA SER A 141 32.35 -0.88 -2.45
C SER A 141 30.93 -1.43 -2.38
N LEU A 142 29.92 -0.61 -2.07
CA LEU A 142 28.54 -1.07 -1.96
C LEU A 142 27.93 -1.33 -3.34
N GLU A 143 27.52 -2.58 -3.56
CA GLU A 143 26.68 -2.94 -4.69
C GLU A 143 25.27 -2.36 -4.49
N LEU A 144 24.84 -1.50 -5.40
CA LEU A 144 23.50 -0.92 -5.34
C LEU A 144 22.45 -1.90 -5.84
N PRO A 145 21.29 -1.97 -5.17
CA PRO A 145 20.11 -2.60 -5.75
C PRO A 145 19.76 -1.97 -7.10
N ALA A 146 19.29 -2.77 -8.06
CA ALA A 146 18.99 -2.29 -9.42
C ALA A 146 17.98 -1.13 -9.47
N HIS A 147 17.08 -1.01 -8.47
CA HIS A 147 16.11 0.08 -8.37
C HIS A 147 16.70 1.40 -7.84
N MET A 148 17.91 1.36 -7.26
CA MET A 148 18.67 2.52 -6.78
C MET A 148 19.79 2.93 -7.73
N ASP A 149 20.06 2.15 -8.79
CA ASP A 149 21.07 2.51 -9.80
C ASP A 149 20.43 3.27 -10.98
N ARG A 150 20.83 4.53 -11.15
CA ARG A 150 20.33 5.41 -12.22
C ARG A 150 20.69 4.94 -13.63
N TYR A 151 21.75 4.14 -13.78
CA TYR A 151 22.17 3.62 -15.08
C TYR A 151 21.25 2.49 -15.57
N MET A 152 20.39 1.96 -14.71
CA MET A 152 19.38 0.96 -15.06
C MET A 152 18.06 1.59 -15.53
N TYR A 153 17.97 2.92 -15.58
CA TYR A 153 16.82 3.64 -16.13
C TYR A 153 16.76 3.57 -17.67
N PRO A 154 15.59 3.43 -18.29
CA PRO A 154 14.25 3.37 -17.68
C PRO A 154 13.76 1.94 -17.37
N ALA A 155 14.51 0.90 -17.76
CA ALA A 155 14.07 -0.50 -17.64
C ALA A 155 13.74 -0.92 -16.19
N ASN A 156 14.52 -0.43 -15.21
CA ASN A 156 14.26 -0.70 -13.80
C ASN A 156 12.96 -0.05 -13.30
N MET A 157 12.62 1.16 -13.76
CA MET A 157 11.40 1.87 -13.35
C MET A 157 10.17 1.01 -13.63
N TYR A 158 10.08 0.41 -14.82
CA TYR A 158 8.93 -0.42 -15.19
C TYR A 158 8.87 -1.70 -14.37
N THR A 159 10.01 -2.38 -14.21
CA THR A 159 10.10 -3.57 -13.36
C THR A 159 9.66 -3.26 -11.93
N CYS A 160 10.09 -2.12 -11.38
CA CYS A 160 9.67 -1.62 -10.07
C CYS A 160 8.17 -1.36 -10.02
N GLN A 161 7.59 -0.66 -11.01
CA GLN A 161 6.15 -0.37 -11.03
C GLN A 161 5.30 -1.64 -11.14
N ILE A 162 5.69 -2.60 -11.98
CA ILE A 162 5.01 -3.90 -12.10
C ILE A 162 5.05 -4.64 -10.75
N SER A 163 6.23 -4.71 -10.13
CA SER A 163 6.42 -5.40 -8.86
C SER A 163 5.64 -4.72 -7.72
N PHE A 164 5.64 -3.38 -7.70
CA PHE A 164 4.87 -2.56 -6.76
C PHE A 164 3.36 -2.80 -6.91
N ILE A 165 2.84 -2.72 -8.14
CA ILE A 165 1.41 -2.93 -8.41
C ILE A 165 0.99 -4.35 -8.01
N ARG A 166 1.76 -5.36 -8.43
CA ARG A 166 1.42 -6.77 -8.17
C ARG A 166 1.58 -7.15 -6.70
N GLY A 167 2.65 -6.69 -6.06
CA GLY A 167 3.02 -7.10 -4.70
C GLY A 167 2.33 -6.31 -3.59
N LEU A 168 2.01 -5.04 -3.82
CA LEU A 168 1.44 -4.16 -2.78
C LEU A 168 0.03 -3.67 -3.09
N VAL A 169 -0.19 -3.17 -4.31
CA VAL A 169 -1.44 -2.48 -4.67
C VAL A 169 -2.60 -3.45 -4.92
N LEU A 170 -2.40 -4.45 -5.78
CA LEU A 170 -3.47 -5.38 -6.16
C LEU A 170 -4.03 -6.19 -4.97
N PRO A 171 -3.22 -6.69 -4.02
CA PRO A 171 -3.76 -7.38 -2.84
C PRO A 171 -4.68 -6.50 -2.00
N LEU A 172 -4.31 -5.23 -1.77
CA LEU A 172 -5.16 -4.28 -1.04
C LEU A 172 -6.43 -3.92 -1.82
N LEU A 173 -6.29 -3.70 -3.13
CA LEU A 173 -7.44 -3.39 -3.99
C LEU A 173 -8.44 -4.54 -4.02
N LYS A 174 -7.96 -5.79 -4.04
CA LYS A 174 -8.82 -6.97 -3.95
C LYS A 174 -9.58 -7.01 -2.63
N LEU A 175 -8.88 -6.82 -1.51
CA LEU A 175 -9.51 -6.76 -0.20
C LEU A 175 -10.59 -5.66 -0.12
N TYR A 176 -10.28 -4.46 -0.64
CA TYR A 176 -11.24 -3.36 -0.71
C TYR A 176 -12.44 -3.66 -1.60
N ALA A 177 -12.22 -4.28 -2.76
CA ALA A 177 -13.29 -4.73 -3.64
C ALA A 177 -14.25 -5.69 -2.92
N ASP A 178 -13.69 -6.66 -2.17
CA ASP A 178 -14.48 -7.64 -1.43
C ASP A 178 -15.31 -6.98 -0.31
N VAL A 179 -14.74 -5.98 0.38
CA VAL A 179 -15.45 -5.18 1.39
C VAL A 179 -16.58 -4.34 0.77
N VAL A 180 -16.28 -3.62 -0.33
CA VAL A 180 -17.28 -2.80 -1.03
C VAL A 180 -18.43 -3.68 -1.55
N GLN A 181 -18.10 -4.86 -2.10
CA GLN A 181 -19.10 -5.82 -2.55
C GLN A 181 -19.98 -6.33 -1.41
N ALA A 182 -19.40 -6.63 -0.24
CA ALA A 182 -20.15 -7.09 0.93
C ALA A 182 -21.09 -6.01 1.50
N LEU A 183 -20.71 -4.74 1.38
CA LEU A 183 -21.52 -3.61 1.82
C LEU A 183 -22.65 -3.27 0.83
N GLY A 184 -22.42 -3.42 -0.48
CA GLY A 184 -23.41 -3.15 -1.52
C GLY A 184 -24.03 -1.76 -1.38
N ASP A 185 -25.37 -1.69 -1.35
CA ASP A 185 -26.15 -0.44 -1.27
C ASP A 185 -26.01 0.32 0.06
N CYS A 186 -25.26 -0.20 1.05
CA CYS A 186 -24.99 0.52 2.30
C CYS A 186 -24.02 1.70 2.12
N LEU A 187 -23.28 1.76 1.01
CA LEU A 187 -22.37 2.85 0.72
C LEU A 187 -23.15 4.04 0.11
N PRO A 188 -22.96 5.28 0.60
CA PRO A 188 -23.66 6.45 0.08
C PRO A 188 -23.25 6.77 -1.37
N GLY A 189 -24.23 7.09 -2.23
CA GLY A 189 -24.06 7.36 -3.67
C GLY A 189 -24.58 6.21 -4.54
N ASP A 190 -24.44 6.28 -5.87
CA ASP A 190 -24.77 5.20 -6.83
C ASP A 190 -23.82 3.96 -6.70
N GLY A 191 -23.34 3.68 -5.49
CA GLY A 191 -22.17 2.88 -5.20
C GLY A 191 -20.88 3.52 -5.72
N VAL A 192 -19.71 3.08 -5.24
CA VAL A 192 -18.57 3.00 -6.17
C VAL A 192 -18.92 1.77 -7.01
N PRO A 193 -19.40 1.91 -8.27
CA PRO A 193 -19.86 0.74 -9.00
C PRO A 193 -18.73 -0.27 -9.01
N LEU A 194 -18.98 -1.56 -8.75
CA LEU A 194 -17.95 -2.61 -8.88
C LEU A 194 -17.20 -2.46 -10.22
N LEU A 195 -17.91 -2.02 -11.26
CA LEU A 195 -17.37 -1.65 -12.58
C LEU A 195 -16.24 -0.61 -12.53
N THR A 196 -16.28 0.35 -11.60
CA THR A 196 -15.18 1.31 -11.36
C THR A 196 -13.98 0.61 -10.73
N ILE A 197 -14.18 -0.28 -9.76
CA ILE A 197 -13.09 -1.03 -9.13
C ILE A 197 -12.46 -2.01 -10.14
N GLU A 198 -13.27 -2.70 -10.94
CA GLU A 198 -12.81 -3.57 -12.02
C GLU A 198 -12.12 -2.78 -13.13
N ARG A 199 -12.67 -1.62 -13.52
CA ARG A 199 -12.03 -0.70 -14.46
C ARG A 199 -10.67 -0.24 -13.97
N GLU A 200 -10.56 0.15 -12.70
CA GLU A 200 -9.30 0.60 -12.09
C GLU A 200 -8.32 -0.57 -11.91
N ARG A 201 -8.79 -1.76 -11.55
CA ARG A 201 -7.99 -3.00 -11.57
C ARG A 201 -7.44 -3.28 -12.96
N SER A 202 -8.30 -3.28 -13.97
CA SER A 202 -7.91 -3.47 -15.37
C SER A 202 -7.01 -2.34 -15.86
N ARG A 203 -7.16 -1.12 -15.36
CA ARG A 203 -6.27 0.00 -15.66
C ARG A 203 -4.89 -0.19 -15.07
N CYS A 204 -4.77 -0.56 -13.79
CA CYS A 204 -3.47 -0.85 -13.17
C CYS A 204 -2.76 -2.03 -13.85
N LEU A 205 -3.52 -3.06 -14.22
CA LEU A 205 -3.00 -4.13 -15.05
C LEU A 205 -2.60 -3.60 -16.42
N ARG A 206 -3.40 -2.77 -17.11
CA ARG A 206 -2.99 -2.15 -18.36
C ARG A 206 -1.77 -1.25 -18.21
N VAL A 207 -1.57 -0.46 -17.15
CA VAL A 207 -0.31 0.30 -16.97
C VAL A 207 0.89 -0.66 -16.81
N SER A 208 0.66 -1.82 -16.18
CA SER A 208 1.60 -2.95 -16.16
C SER A 208 1.67 -3.73 -17.49
N HIS A 209 0.95 -3.36 -18.55
CA HIS A 209 0.90 -4.07 -19.85
C HIS A 209 0.82 -3.13 -21.08
N ASP A 210 0.76 -1.80 -20.91
CA ASP A 210 0.50 -0.80 -21.95
C ASP A 210 1.77 -0.59 -22.77
N SER A 211 1.61 -0.02 -23.96
CA SER A 211 2.56 0.10 -25.11
C SER A 211 4.06 0.18 -24.79
N LEU A 212 4.43 0.66 -23.62
CA LEU A 212 5.77 0.74 -23.08
C LEU A 212 6.39 -0.61 -22.70
N ILE A 213 5.63 -1.58 -22.18
CA ILE A 213 6.10 -2.98 -22.11
C ILE A 213 6.28 -3.54 -23.51
N HIS A 214 5.37 -3.20 -24.42
CA HIS A 214 5.47 -3.59 -25.82
C HIS A 214 6.71 -2.98 -26.50
N ASP A 215 7.11 -1.75 -26.15
CA ASP A 215 8.32 -1.09 -26.63
C ASP A 215 9.58 -1.61 -25.92
N ILE A 216 9.50 -2.01 -24.65
CA ILE A 216 10.59 -2.69 -23.92
C ILE A 216 10.85 -4.08 -24.50
N TYR A 217 9.81 -4.88 -24.76
CA TYR A 217 9.92 -6.21 -25.39
C TYR A 217 10.21 -6.14 -26.90
N ARG A 218 9.84 -5.04 -27.60
CA ARG A 218 10.25 -4.80 -29.00
C ARG A 218 11.71 -4.35 -29.09
N ASN A 219 12.23 -3.62 -28.09
CA ASN A 219 13.64 -3.22 -28.02
C ASN A 219 14.55 -4.29 -27.37
N LEU A 220 13.99 -5.23 -26.62
CA LEU A 220 14.66 -6.39 -26.05
C LEU A 220 14.13 -7.66 -26.74
N ASN A 221 14.74 -8.09 -27.85
CA ASN A 221 14.41 -9.30 -28.64
C ASN A 221 14.13 -10.59 -27.82
N LEU A 222 12.96 -10.69 -27.18
CA LEU A 222 12.58 -11.85 -26.35
C LEU A 222 11.16 -12.28 -26.73
N ASN A 223 11.09 -13.51 -27.26
CA ASN A 223 9.93 -14.14 -27.88
C ASN A 223 8.76 -14.33 -26.89
N LEU A 224 7.53 -14.04 -27.33
CA LEU A 224 6.29 -14.00 -26.52
C LEU A 224 5.57 -15.36 -26.36
N SER A 225 6.26 -16.50 -26.49
CA SER A 225 5.58 -17.81 -26.60
C SER A 225 5.29 -18.54 -25.28
N GLY A 226 5.22 -17.85 -24.14
CA GLY A 226 4.96 -18.51 -22.85
C GLY A 226 4.24 -17.59 -21.87
N TRP A 227 2.91 -17.60 -21.91
CA TRP A 227 2.09 -16.74 -21.06
C TRP A 227 0.89 -17.50 -20.51
N GLU A 228 1.16 -18.48 -19.64
CA GLU A 228 0.16 -19.05 -18.74
C GLU A 228 0.76 -19.29 -17.34
N ASP A 229 0.05 -18.75 -16.34
CA ASP A 229 0.16 -18.94 -14.89
C ASP A 229 1.11 -18.03 -14.06
N SER A 230 0.51 -16.99 -13.48
CA SER A 230 1.06 -16.10 -12.44
C SER A 230 1.65 -16.80 -11.20
N ARG A 231 1.33 -18.08 -10.96
CA ARG A 231 1.97 -18.86 -9.87
C ARG A 231 3.42 -19.20 -10.18
N GLN A 232 3.76 -19.46 -11.43
CA GLN A 232 5.11 -19.89 -11.80
C GLN A 232 6.10 -18.74 -11.66
N ASP A 233 5.72 -17.55 -12.13
CA ASP A 233 6.53 -16.33 -12.01
C ASP A 233 6.76 -15.92 -10.55
N PHE A 234 5.76 -16.07 -9.68
CA PHE A 234 5.91 -15.82 -8.24
C PHE A 234 6.83 -16.84 -7.57
N GLN A 235 6.75 -18.11 -7.97
CA GLN A 235 7.68 -19.15 -7.51
C GLN A 235 9.11 -18.89 -8.01
N ASP A 236 9.28 -18.35 -9.20
CA ASP A 236 10.58 -17.96 -9.75
C ASP A 236 11.18 -16.75 -9.04
N TYR A 237 10.35 -15.75 -8.70
CA TYR A 237 10.75 -14.65 -7.84
C TYR A 237 11.19 -15.12 -6.44
N GLU A 238 10.40 -15.99 -5.78
CA GLU A 238 10.76 -16.55 -4.47
C GLU A 238 12.02 -17.42 -4.53
N ARG A 239 12.23 -18.17 -5.62
CA ARG A 239 13.48 -18.91 -5.87
C ARG A 239 14.67 -17.96 -6.07
N GLY A 240 14.48 -16.87 -6.80
CA GLY A 240 15.48 -15.81 -6.99
C GLY A 240 15.88 -15.14 -5.67
N ARG A 241 14.88 -14.76 -4.86
CA ARG A 241 15.06 -14.17 -3.54
C ARG A 241 15.83 -15.08 -2.60
N LYS A 242 15.46 -16.37 -2.51
CA LYS A 242 16.16 -17.37 -1.70
C LYS A 242 17.58 -17.65 -2.17
N ARG A 243 17.84 -17.64 -3.49
CA ARG A 243 19.20 -17.76 -4.04
C ARG A 243 20.08 -16.56 -3.68
N TYR A 244 19.52 -15.34 -3.73
CA TYR A 244 20.21 -14.12 -3.33
C TYR A 244 20.51 -14.10 -1.83
N GLU A 245 19.54 -14.46 -0.98
CA GLU A 245 19.73 -14.58 0.48
C GLU A 245 20.76 -15.66 0.87
N LYS A 246 20.84 -16.75 0.10
CA LYS A 246 21.85 -17.81 0.30
C LYS A 246 23.26 -17.37 -0.12
N LYS A 247 23.39 -16.54 -1.15
CA LYS A 247 24.67 -15.94 -1.58
C LYS A 247 25.21 -14.89 -0.59
N LYS A 248 24.35 -14.23 0.20
CA LYS A 248 24.77 -13.32 1.29
C LYS A 248 25.31 -14.00 2.54
N ARG A 249 25.19 -15.33 2.65
CA ARG A 249 25.61 -16.13 3.82
C ARG A 249 26.92 -16.89 3.60
N HIS A 250 27.60 -16.67 2.48
CA HIS A 250 28.96 -17.13 2.18
C HIS A 250 29.79 -15.91 1.80
#